data_AF-A0A0A1TYT5-F1
#
_entry.id   AF-A0A0A1TYT5-F1
#
_cell.length_a   1.000
_cell.length_b   1.000
_cell.length_c   1.000
_cell.angle_alpha   90.00
_cell.angle_beta   90.00
_cell.angle_gamma   90.00
#
_symmetry.space_group_name_H-M   'P 1'
#
loop_
_entity.id
_entity.type
_entity.pdbx_description
1 polymer ?
#
loop_
_entity_poly.entity_id
_entity_poly.type
_entity_poly.pdbx_seq_one_letter_code
_entity_poly.pdbx_strand_id
1 'polypeptide(L)'
;MLKYAGHVFTEIVPGFLYLSSSLPVADKDFLLSYHIRRIVNVSKTIANAYPDIFEYLTIQIEDDKTEDITRYFETCFYFHRQRPFATLVHCECGISRSPSFVIGYLVAHAQMSLKEACTLVLSKKKNVSPNSGFFLQLIDLEESITHKKTTYPLYDFLADQVTKSLCFMYDRDIVYNAVVDSTGNIKAAVDFLLGCNFN
;
A
#
# COMPACT_ATOMS: atom_id res chain seq x y z
N MET A 1 3.81 -2.84 -25.28
CA MET A 1 4.36 -2.67 -23.92
C MET A 1 3.39 -1.85 -23.04
N LEU A 2 2.09 -2.20 -23.01
CA LEU A 2 1.04 -1.50 -22.23
C LEU A 2 -0.10 -2.47 -21.85
N LYS A 3 0.18 -3.76 -21.60
CA LYS A 3 -0.89 -4.74 -21.34
C LYS A 3 -1.64 -4.45 -20.03
N TYR A 4 -0.92 -3.92 -19.04
CA TYR A 4 -1.48 -3.47 -17.77
C TYR A 4 -1.08 -2.01 -17.56
N ALA A 5 -2.07 -1.11 -17.49
CA ALA A 5 -1.84 0.30 -17.21
C ALA A 5 -1.24 0.48 -15.80
N GLY A 6 -0.57 1.62 -15.57
CA GLY A 6 0.18 1.91 -14.32
C GLY A 6 -0.62 1.86 -13.02
N HIS A 7 -1.95 1.70 -13.09
CA HIS A 7 -2.82 1.45 -11.93
C HIS A 7 -2.92 -0.01 -11.51
N VAL A 8 -2.44 -0.96 -12.34
CA VAL A 8 -2.61 -2.40 -12.13
C VAL A 8 -1.28 -3.06 -11.81
N PHE A 9 -0.21 -2.68 -12.49
CA PHE A 9 1.16 -3.13 -12.28
C PHE A 9 2.10 -1.93 -12.30
N THR A 10 2.98 -1.81 -11.31
CA THR A 10 3.81 -0.62 -11.12
C THR A 10 5.19 -1.00 -10.61
N GLU A 11 6.22 -0.43 -11.24
CA GLU A 11 7.61 -0.53 -10.77
C GLU A 11 7.89 0.52 -9.69
N ILE A 12 8.04 0.09 -8.44
CA ILE A 12 8.26 0.96 -7.28
C ILE A 12 9.75 1.28 -7.12
N VAL A 13 10.61 0.26 -7.14
CA VAL A 13 12.06 0.43 -7.21
C VAL A 13 12.53 -0.17 -8.54
N PRO A 14 13.19 0.62 -9.41
CA PRO A 14 13.59 0.18 -10.75
C PRO A 14 14.30 -1.17 -10.75
N GLY A 15 13.77 -2.12 -11.53
CA GLY A 15 14.31 -3.48 -11.69
C GLY A 15 14.23 -4.39 -10.47
N PHE A 16 13.67 -3.92 -9.34
CA PHE A 16 13.85 -4.60 -8.05
C PHE A 16 12.55 -4.87 -7.30
N LEU A 17 11.66 -3.88 -7.19
CA LEU A 17 10.43 -4.00 -6.42
C LEU A 17 9.23 -3.52 -7.22
N TYR A 18 8.25 -4.39 -7.38
CA TYR A 18 7.02 -4.15 -8.13
C TYR A 18 5.80 -4.31 -7.23
N LEU A 19 4.73 -3.59 -7.57
CA LEU A 19 3.45 -3.60 -6.87
C LEU A 19 2.33 -3.82 -7.88
N SER A 20 1.40 -4.75 -7.59
CA SER A 20 0.24 -4.97 -8.46
C SER A 20 -1.05 -5.36 -7.73
N SER A 21 -2.15 -5.34 -8.51
CA SER A 21 -3.37 -6.12 -8.21
C SER A 21 -3.21 -7.57 -8.65
N SER A 22 -4.29 -8.37 -8.57
CA SER A 22 -4.31 -9.78 -8.97
C SER A 22 -4.32 -10.00 -10.49
N LEU A 23 -4.75 -9.03 -11.29
CA LEU A 23 -4.89 -9.21 -12.74
C LEU A 23 -3.59 -9.57 -13.49
N PRO A 24 -2.43 -8.93 -13.22
CA PRO A 24 -1.19 -9.24 -13.93
C PRO A 24 -0.56 -10.56 -13.51
N VAL A 25 -0.94 -11.12 -12.34
CA VAL A 25 -0.28 -12.32 -11.82
C VAL A 25 -0.64 -13.60 -12.57
N ALA A 26 -1.71 -13.55 -13.37
CA ALA A 26 -2.13 -14.62 -14.26
C ALA A 26 -1.40 -14.63 -15.61
N ASP A 27 -0.48 -13.69 -15.87
CA ASP A 27 0.27 -13.61 -17.12
C ASP A 27 1.76 -13.89 -16.90
N LYS A 28 2.13 -15.16 -16.95
CA LYS A 28 3.50 -15.64 -16.75
C LYS A 28 4.52 -14.91 -17.65
N ASP A 29 4.25 -14.80 -18.94
CA ASP A 29 5.22 -14.27 -19.90
C ASP A 29 5.40 -12.76 -19.70
N PHE A 30 4.34 -12.05 -19.33
CA PHE A 30 4.43 -10.66 -18.89
C PHE A 30 5.33 -10.53 -17.65
N LEU A 31 5.10 -11.31 -16.59
CA LEU A 31 5.94 -11.24 -15.38
C LEU A 31 7.41 -11.55 -15.68
N LEU A 32 7.69 -12.56 -16.51
CA LEU A 32 9.05 -12.91 -16.92
C LEU A 32 9.72 -11.80 -17.73
N SER A 33 8.98 -11.04 -18.53
CA SER A 33 9.50 -9.90 -19.30
C SER A 33 9.97 -8.73 -18.42
N TYR A 34 9.45 -8.62 -17.20
CA TYR A 34 9.92 -7.69 -16.16
C TYR A 34 10.97 -8.34 -15.24
N HIS A 35 11.52 -9.49 -15.64
CA HIS A 35 12.53 -10.24 -14.87
C HIS A 35 12.07 -10.66 -13.47
N ILE A 36 10.76 -10.67 -13.22
CA ILE A 36 10.20 -11.13 -11.95
C ILE A 36 10.56 -12.60 -11.78
N ARG A 37 11.08 -12.94 -10.61
CA ARG A 37 11.35 -14.33 -10.19
C ARG A 37 10.69 -14.67 -8.86
N ARG A 38 10.23 -13.66 -8.14
CA ARG A 38 9.73 -13.80 -6.77
C ARG A 38 8.43 -13.03 -6.61
N ILE A 39 7.46 -13.65 -5.94
CA ILE A 39 6.12 -13.08 -5.79
C ILE A 39 5.70 -13.20 -4.33
N VAL A 40 5.38 -12.07 -3.71
CA VAL A 40 4.70 -12.00 -2.42
C VAL A 40 3.20 -11.86 -2.70
N ASN A 41 2.45 -12.92 -2.41
CA ASN A 41 1.00 -12.96 -2.53
C ASN A 41 0.36 -12.64 -1.17
N VAL A 42 -0.19 -11.45 -1.03
CA VAL A 42 -0.84 -10.94 0.19
C VAL A 42 -2.36 -11.05 0.06
N SER A 43 -2.86 -12.26 -0.16
CA SER A 43 -4.29 -12.55 -0.30
C SER A 43 -4.66 -13.92 0.26
N LYS A 44 -5.90 -14.05 0.75
CA LYS A 44 -6.52 -15.33 1.14
C LYS A 44 -7.16 -16.05 -0.04
N THR A 45 -7.63 -15.31 -1.05
CA THR A 45 -8.50 -15.82 -2.12
C THR A 45 -7.77 -16.11 -3.43
N ILE A 46 -6.57 -15.55 -3.61
CA ILE A 46 -5.81 -15.69 -4.86
C ILE A 46 -4.79 -16.80 -4.70
N ALA A 47 -4.90 -17.83 -5.55
CA ALA A 47 -3.93 -18.92 -5.62
C ALA A 47 -2.66 -18.49 -6.38
N ASN A 48 -1.54 -19.15 -6.08
CA ASN A 48 -0.29 -18.98 -6.82
C ASN A 48 -0.41 -19.67 -8.18
N ALA A 49 -0.44 -18.89 -9.27
CA ALA A 49 -0.72 -19.42 -10.61
C ALA A 49 0.42 -20.27 -11.20
N TYR A 50 1.68 -19.97 -10.86
CA TYR A 50 2.85 -20.62 -11.47
C TYR A 50 3.93 -20.97 -10.45
N PRO A 51 3.64 -21.83 -9.44
CA PRO A 51 4.56 -22.15 -8.34
C PRO A 51 5.85 -22.84 -8.81
N ASP A 52 5.85 -23.49 -9.97
CA ASP A 52 7.04 -24.12 -10.55
C ASP A 52 7.96 -23.13 -11.29
N ILE A 53 7.51 -21.88 -11.48
CA ILE A 53 8.21 -20.86 -12.26
C ILE A 53 8.71 -19.71 -11.37
N PHE A 54 7.90 -19.29 -10.40
CA PHE A 54 8.26 -18.21 -9.47
C PHE A 54 8.40 -18.75 -8.04
N GLU A 55 9.30 -18.15 -7.29
CA GLU A 55 9.38 -18.36 -5.85
C GLU A 55 8.27 -17.55 -5.17
N TYR A 56 7.42 -18.19 -4.37
CA TYR A 56 6.31 -17.52 -3.68
C TYR A 56 6.53 -17.40 -2.18
N LEU A 57 6.16 -16.24 -1.63
CA LEU A 57 5.78 -16.08 -0.24
C LEU A 57 4.29 -15.76 -0.20
N THR A 58 3.49 -16.62 0.43
CA THR A 58 2.05 -16.38 0.59
C THR A 58 1.74 -15.90 2.02
N ILE A 59 1.13 -14.72 2.12
CA ILE A 59 0.67 -14.11 3.38
C ILE A 59 -0.85 -14.02 3.32
N GLN A 60 -1.52 -14.91 4.06
CA GLN A 60 -2.97 -15.05 4.02
C GLN A 60 -3.66 -14.12 5.02
N ILE A 61 -3.94 -12.89 4.59
CA ILE A 61 -4.61 -11.88 5.41
C ILE A 61 -5.84 -11.27 4.71
N GLU A 62 -6.83 -10.87 5.52
CA GLU A 62 -7.92 -10.02 5.03
C GLU A 62 -7.49 -8.55 4.96
N ASP A 63 -8.25 -7.74 4.20
CA ASP A 63 -8.09 -6.29 4.22
C ASP A 63 -8.94 -5.66 5.32
N ASP A 64 -8.65 -6.04 6.57
CA ASP A 64 -9.37 -5.58 7.75
C ASP A 64 -8.45 -4.76 8.66
N LYS A 65 -8.99 -3.69 9.26
CA LYS A 65 -8.23 -2.79 10.15
C LYS A 65 -7.75 -3.46 11.45
N THR A 66 -8.33 -4.59 11.82
CA THR A 66 -7.97 -5.37 13.01
C THR A 66 -6.93 -6.46 12.73
N GLU A 67 -6.61 -6.71 11.46
CA GLU A 67 -5.61 -7.69 11.08
C GLU A 67 -4.21 -7.15 11.38
N ASP A 68 -3.41 -7.94 12.08
CA ASP A 68 -2.04 -7.61 12.46
C ASP A 68 -1.07 -8.07 11.36
N ILE A 69 -0.60 -7.12 10.57
CA ILE A 69 0.34 -7.33 9.48
C ILE A 69 1.81 -7.25 9.93
N THR A 70 2.06 -6.71 11.13
CA THR A 70 3.43 -6.52 11.64
C THR A 70 4.19 -7.84 11.79
N ARG A 71 3.49 -8.91 12.19
CA ARG A 71 4.04 -10.27 12.31
C ARG A 71 4.62 -10.84 11.01
N TYR A 72 4.26 -10.27 9.85
CA TYR A 72 4.71 -10.73 8.54
C TYR A 72 5.77 -9.81 7.92
N PHE A 73 6.04 -8.64 8.50
CA PHE A 73 6.98 -7.67 7.95
C PHE A 73 8.37 -8.27 7.77
N GLU A 74 8.98 -8.80 8.85
CA GLU A 74 10.34 -9.32 8.72
C GLU A 74 10.43 -10.50 7.74
N THR A 75 9.45 -11.41 7.75
CA THR A 75 9.38 -12.52 6.78
C THR A 75 9.30 -12.00 5.34
N CYS A 76 8.47 -10.99 5.08
CA CYS A 76 8.32 -10.37 3.76
C CYS A 76 9.58 -9.64 3.33
N PHE A 77 10.18 -8.85 4.23
CA PHE A 77 11.37 -8.06 3.95
C PHE A 77 12.60 -8.93 3.76
N TYR A 78 12.74 -9.97 4.58
CA TYR A 78 13.74 -11.01 4.41
C TYR A 78 13.55 -11.67 3.06
N PHE A 79 12.34 -12.16 2.76
CA PHE A 79 12.03 -12.74 1.46
C PHE A 79 12.48 -11.80 0.35
N HIS A 80 12.07 -10.55 0.30
CA HIS A 80 12.52 -9.63 -0.75
C HIS A 80 14.05 -9.47 -0.85
N ARG A 81 14.77 -9.30 0.28
CA ARG A 81 16.21 -9.01 0.29
C ARG A 81 17.12 -10.22 0.06
N GLN A 82 16.64 -11.44 0.30
CA GLN A 82 17.47 -12.64 0.27
C GLN A 82 18.15 -12.91 -1.08
N ARG A 83 17.60 -12.40 -2.17
CA ARG A 83 18.12 -12.63 -3.52
C ARG A 83 18.04 -11.34 -4.33
N PRO A 84 19.00 -11.08 -5.24
CA PRO A 84 19.02 -9.90 -6.09
C PRO A 84 18.03 -10.02 -7.26
N PHE A 85 16.82 -10.52 -7.01
CA PHE A 85 15.80 -10.74 -8.03
C PHE A 85 14.63 -9.76 -7.86
N ALA A 86 14.08 -9.33 -9.00
CA ALA A 86 12.86 -8.56 -9.03
C ALA A 86 11.73 -9.30 -8.29
N THR A 87 11.16 -8.62 -7.31
CA THR A 87 10.07 -9.13 -6.47
C THR A 87 8.79 -8.35 -6.76
N LEU A 88 7.72 -9.07 -7.03
CA LEU A 88 6.38 -8.51 -7.13
C LEU A 88 5.62 -8.72 -5.83
N VAL A 89 5.06 -7.66 -5.26
CA VAL A 89 4.12 -7.75 -4.14
C VAL A 89 2.72 -7.45 -4.67
N HIS A 90 1.79 -8.39 -4.49
CA HIS A 90 0.41 -8.21 -4.94
C HIS A 90 -0.61 -8.62 -3.89
N CYS A 91 -1.82 -8.11 -4.05
CA CYS A 91 -3.01 -8.59 -3.35
C CYS A 91 -4.17 -8.63 -4.37
N GLU A 92 -5.42 -8.59 -3.91
CA GLU A 92 -6.58 -8.54 -4.80
C GLU A 92 -6.60 -7.27 -5.66
N CYS A 93 -6.88 -6.11 -5.05
CA CYS A 93 -7.02 -4.85 -5.80
C CYS A 93 -5.70 -4.07 -5.94
N GLY A 94 -4.66 -4.46 -5.20
CA GLY A 94 -3.42 -3.69 -5.11
C GLY A 94 -3.58 -2.32 -4.44
N ILE A 95 -4.55 -2.15 -3.54
CA ILE A 95 -4.90 -0.84 -2.95
C ILE A 95 -4.41 -0.69 -1.51
N SER A 96 -4.60 -1.70 -0.66
CA SER A 96 -4.35 -1.62 0.77
C SER A 96 -3.30 -2.62 1.26
N ARG A 97 -3.58 -3.93 1.21
CA ARG A 97 -2.67 -5.01 1.65
C ARG A 97 -1.28 -4.94 1.03
N SER A 98 -1.12 -5.20 -0.28
CA SER A 98 0.22 -5.21 -0.90
C SER A 98 0.96 -3.88 -0.82
N PRO A 99 0.33 -2.70 -0.98
CA PRO A 99 1.03 -1.44 -0.77
C PRO A 99 1.52 -1.25 0.66
N SER A 100 0.83 -1.77 1.67
CA SER A 100 1.28 -1.68 3.06
C SER A 100 2.62 -2.38 3.26
N PHE A 101 2.79 -3.59 2.71
CA PHE A 101 4.07 -4.30 2.75
C PHE A 101 5.17 -3.59 1.96
N VAL A 102 4.85 -3.01 0.80
CA VAL A 102 5.81 -2.23 0.00
C VAL A 102 6.26 -0.97 0.76
N ILE A 103 5.33 -0.21 1.34
CA ILE A 103 5.63 0.98 2.13
C ILE A 103 6.48 0.60 3.35
N GLY A 104 6.08 -0.45 4.08
CA GLY A 104 6.83 -0.93 5.24
C GLY A 104 8.26 -1.34 4.88
N TYR A 105 8.45 -1.99 3.73
CA TYR A 105 9.78 -2.35 3.25
C TYR A 105 10.65 -1.12 2.98
N LEU A 106 10.09 -0.09 2.32
CA LEU A 106 10.81 1.15 2.03
C LEU A 106 11.22 1.88 3.32
N VAL A 107 10.33 1.91 4.31
CA VAL A 107 10.63 2.47 5.64
C VAL A 107 11.75 1.69 6.34
N ALA A 108 11.64 0.36 6.37
CA ALA A 108 12.57 -0.49 7.10
C ALA A 108 13.96 -0.62 6.45
N HIS A 109 14.03 -0.59 5.11
CA HIS A 109 15.24 -1.00 4.38
C HIS A 109 15.69 -0.06 3.28
N ALA A 110 14.91 0.96 2.92
CA ALA A 110 15.31 1.97 1.93
C ALA A 110 15.63 3.33 2.58
N GLN A 111 15.73 3.40 3.91
CA GLN A 111 16.03 4.63 4.67
C GLN A 111 15.06 5.77 4.38
N MET A 112 13.82 5.45 4.02
CA MET A 112 12.77 6.43 3.77
C MET A 112 11.95 6.64 5.04
N SER A 113 11.56 7.89 5.30
CA SER A 113 10.47 8.16 6.22
C SER A 113 9.14 7.63 5.69
N LEU A 114 8.15 7.45 6.56
CA LEU A 114 6.82 7.00 6.17
C LEU A 114 6.19 7.95 5.14
N LYS A 115 6.34 9.27 5.32
CA LYS A 115 5.84 10.25 4.35
C LYS A 115 6.52 10.11 2.99
N GLU A 116 7.84 9.93 2.94
CA GLU A 116 8.58 9.75 1.69
C GLU A 116 8.20 8.45 0.99
N ALA A 117 8.11 7.34 1.73
CA ALA A 117 7.71 6.03 1.19
C ALA A 117 6.29 6.08 0.60
N CYS A 118 5.32 6.67 1.33
CA CYS A 118 3.97 6.87 0.81
C CYS A 118 3.95 7.78 -0.43
N THR A 119 4.70 8.89 -0.40
CA THR A 119 4.77 9.84 -1.53
C THR A 119 5.32 9.16 -2.77
N LEU A 120 6.40 8.39 -2.64
CA LEU A 120 6.98 7.61 -3.75
C LEU A 120 5.96 6.64 -4.33
N VAL A 121 5.33 5.80 -3.49
CA VAL A 121 4.36 4.81 -3.96
C VAL A 121 3.15 5.49 -4.63
N LEU A 122 2.64 6.57 -4.05
CA LEU A 122 1.50 7.32 -4.60
C LEU A 122 1.83 8.03 -5.90
N SER A 123 3.05 8.54 -6.06
CA SER A 123 3.49 9.17 -7.32
C SER A 123 3.45 8.19 -8.49
N LYS A 124 3.64 6.89 -8.21
CA LYS A 124 3.66 5.81 -9.20
C LYS A 124 2.33 5.08 -9.34
N LYS A 125 1.55 4.99 -8.26
CA LYS A 125 0.26 4.31 -8.22
C LYS A 125 -0.75 5.09 -7.36
N LYS A 126 -1.52 5.95 -8.04
CA LYS A 126 -2.38 6.98 -7.42
C LYS A 126 -3.48 6.46 -6.49
N ASN A 127 -3.96 5.23 -6.72
CA ASN A 127 -5.08 4.64 -5.97
C ASN A 127 -4.64 3.84 -4.74
N VAL A 128 -3.37 3.90 -4.33
CA VAL A 128 -2.91 3.29 -3.08
C VAL A 128 -3.56 3.99 -1.90
N SER A 129 -4.14 3.19 -1.01
CA SER A 129 -4.80 3.61 0.21
C SER A 129 -4.85 2.42 1.18
N PRO A 130 -3.80 2.16 1.96
CA PRO A 130 -3.87 1.29 3.13
C PRO A 130 -5.09 1.60 3.98
N ASN A 131 -5.74 0.58 4.53
CA ASN A 131 -6.75 0.81 5.56
C ASN A 131 -6.10 1.46 6.80
N SER A 132 -6.88 2.13 7.63
CA SER A 132 -6.37 2.90 8.76
C SER A 132 -5.63 2.04 9.82
N GLY A 133 -6.02 0.78 9.99
CA GLY A 133 -5.34 -0.15 10.89
C GLY A 133 -3.95 -0.53 10.40
N PHE A 134 -3.81 -0.81 9.11
CA PHE A 134 -2.49 -1.05 8.50
C PHE A 134 -1.63 0.20 8.53
N PHE A 135 -2.22 1.37 8.30
CA PHE A 135 -1.48 2.62 8.34
C PHE A 135 -0.96 2.95 9.76
N LEU A 136 -1.75 2.67 10.80
CA LEU A 136 -1.29 2.76 12.19
C LEU A 136 -0.10 1.82 12.46
N GLN A 137 -0.16 0.59 11.95
CA GLN A 137 0.96 -0.36 12.09
C GLN A 137 2.22 0.09 11.33
N LEU A 138 2.07 0.85 10.23
CA LEU A 138 3.19 1.48 9.53
C LEU A 138 3.78 2.69 10.28
N ILE A 139 2.93 3.45 10.97
CA ILE A 139 3.36 4.48 11.93
C ILE A 139 4.19 3.82 13.03
N ASP A 140 3.67 2.77 13.67
CA ASP A 140 4.38 2.04 14.73
C ASP A 140 5.71 1.48 14.24
N LEU A 141 5.77 0.97 13.01
CA LEU A 141 7.02 0.53 12.38
C LEU A 141 8.04 1.68 12.28
N GLU A 142 7.67 2.84 11.74
CA GLU A 142 8.56 4.00 11.64
C GLU A 142 9.04 4.47 13.02
N GLU A 143 8.13 4.60 13.99
CA GLU A 143 8.49 5.06 15.35
C GLU A 143 9.41 4.04 16.05
N SER A 144 9.21 2.73 15.82
CA SER A 144 10.05 1.68 16.39
C SER A 144 11.49 1.69 15.85
N ILE A 145 11.68 2.05 14.58
CA ILE A 145 13.00 2.08 13.93
C ILE A 145 13.73 3.39 14.24
N THR A 146 13.01 4.51 14.21
CA THR A 146 13.61 5.85 14.32
C THR A 146 13.70 6.35 15.75
N HIS A 147 12.92 5.77 16.67
CA HIS A 147 12.70 6.26 18.03
C HIS A 147 12.22 7.72 18.08
N LYS A 148 11.50 8.15 17.04
CA LYS A 148 10.92 9.50 16.88
C LYS A 148 9.44 9.37 16.54
N LYS A 149 8.71 10.48 16.68
CA LYS A 149 7.33 10.58 16.19
C LYS A 149 7.27 10.43 14.68
N THR A 150 6.21 9.79 14.19
CA THR A 150 6.03 9.55 12.75
C THR A 150 6.06 10.83 11.92
N THR A 151 6.60 10.72 10.71
CA THR A 151 6.60 11.80 9.71
C THR A 151 5.26 11.95 9.00
N TYR A 152 4.34 10.99 9.16
CA TYR A 152 3.05 11.02 8.50
C TYR A 152 1.93 10.57 9.46
N PRO A 153 1.42 11.49 10.30
CA PRO A 153 0.36 11.18 11.25
C PRO A 153 -0.90 10.64 10.57
N LEU A 154 -1.68 9.84 11.30
CA LEU A 154 -2.88 9.20 10.76
C LEU A 154 -3.87 10.23 10.17
N TYR A 155 -4.11 11.35 10.86
CA TYR A 155 -5.09 12.34 10.39
C TYR A 155 -4.63 13.05 9.11
N ASP A 156 -3.32 13.31 8.96
CA ASP A 156 -2.76 13.78 7.71
C ASP A 156 -2.97 12.77 6.58
N PHE A 157 -2.74 11.49 6.85
CA PHE A 157 -2.97 10.43 5.87
C PHE A 157 -4.43 10.33 5.44
N LEU A 158 -5.37 10.33 6.39
CA LEU A 158 -6.80 10.27 6.12
C LEU A 158 -7.28 11.50 5.35
N ALA A 159 -6.82 12.70 5.74
CA ALA A 159 -7.10 13.95 5.02
C ALA A 159 -6.56 13.90 3.59
N ASP A 160 -5.34 13.41 3.38
CA ASP A 160 -4.76 13.24 2.04
C ASP A 160 -5.57 12.24 1.20
N GLN A 161 -6.10 11.15 1.78
CA GLN A 161 -6.95 10.21 1.04
C GLN A 161 -8.26 10.86 0.58
N VAL A 162 -8.92 11.63 1.46
CA VAL A 162 -10.18 12.31 1.12
C VAL A 162 -9.95 13.43 0.11
N THR A 163 -8.88 14.22 0.31
CA THR A 163 -8.55 15.35 -0.55
C THR A 163 -8.31 14.91 -1.99
N LYS A 164 -7.73 13.72 -2.24
CA LYS A 164 -7.58 13.17 -3.61
C LYS A 164 -8.89 13.15 -4.41
N SER A 165 -10.01 12.92 -3.74
CA SER A 165 -11.33 12.82 -4.37
C SER A 165 -12.12 14.14 -4.33
N LEU A 166 -11.74 15.08 -3.46
CA LEU A 166 -12.50 16.32 -3.20
C LEU A 166 -11.68 17.61 -3.43
N CYS A 167 -10.46 17.52 -3.96
CA CYS A 167 -9.56 18.67 -4.13
C CYS A 167 -10.10 19.77 -5.07
N PHE A 168 -11.09 19.45 -5.90
CA PHE A 168 -11.77 20.45 -6.75
C PHE A 168 -12.90 21.20 -6.01
N MET A 169 -13.27 20.75 -4.82
CA MET A 169 -14.35 21.33 -3.99
C MET A 169 -13.81 22.01 -2.74
N TYR A 170 -12.80 21.43 -2.10
CA TYR A 170 -12.30 21.87 -0.80
C TYR A 170 -10.77 21.88 -0.78
N ASP A 171 -10.22 22.92 -0.15
CA ASP A 171 -8.81 22.97 0.23
C ASP A 171 -8.51 21.89 1.27
N ARG A 172 -7.26 21.39 1.26
CA ARG A 172 -6.80 20.33 2.16
C ARG A 172 -7.06 20.66 3.63
N ASP A 173 -6.87 21.91 4.05
CA ASP A 173 -7.04 22.30 5.46
C ASP A 173 -8.50 22.16 5.92
N ILE A 174 -9.47 22.42 5.03
CA ILE A 174 -10.89 22.20 5.30
C ILE A 174 -11.16 20.70 5.46
N VAL A 175 -10.62 19.88 4.56
CA VAL A 175 -10.74 18.42 4.63
C VAL A 175 -10.11 17.88 5.90
N TYR A 176 -8.93 18.37 6.28
CA TYR A 176 -8.23 17.98 7.49
C TYR A 176 -9.08 18.24 8.73
N ASN A 177 -9.61 19.45 8.87
CA ASN A 177 -10.48 19.79 10.01
C ASN A 177 -11.71 18.86 10.07
N ALA A 178 -12.36 18.59 8.94
CA ALA A 178 -13.50 17.67 8.89
C ALA A 178 -13.12 16.24 9.33
N VAL A 179 -11.92 15.76 8.97
CA VAL A 179 -11.39 14.47 9.43
C VAL A 179 -11.12 14.48 10.93
N VAL A 180 -10.53 15.54 11.48
CA VAL A 180 -10.28 15.68 12.92
C VAL A 180 -11.59 15.71 13.70
N ASP A 181 -12.55 16.53 13.28
CA ASP A 181 -13.86 16.69 13.93
C ASP A 181 -14.66 15.37 13.88
N SER A 182 -14.45 14.57 12.84
CA SER A 182 -15.04 13.24 12.69
C SER A 182 -14.24 12.14 13.39
N THR A 183 -13.21 12.47 14.17
CA THR A 183 -12.33 11.51 14.87
C THR A 183 -11.71 10.46 13.94
N GLY A 184 -11.36 10.86 12.71
CA GLY A 184 -10.82 9.96 11.69
C GLY A 184 -11.87 9.12 10.93
N ASN A 185 -13.17 9.30 11.19
CA ASN A 185 -14.22 8.65 10.41
C ASN A 185 -14.36 9.33 9.03
N ILE A 186 -13.73 8.73 8.01
CA ILE A 186 -13.75 9.25 6.63
C ILE A 186 -15.18 9.43 6.10
N LYS A 187 -16.10 8.50 6.37
CA LYS A 187 -17.47 8.60 5.87
C LYS A 187 -18.16 9.82 6.47
N ALA A 188 -18.08 9.99 7.79
CA ALA A 188 -18.66 11.15 8.47
C ALA A 188 -18.03 12.47 7.99
N ALA A 189 -16.72 12.50 7.79
CA ALA A 189 -16.02 13.68 7.27
C ALA A 189 -16.49 14.04 5.86
N VAL A 190 -16.64 13.05 4.97
CA VAL A 190 -17.14 13.26 3.61
C VAL A 190 -18.62 13.68 3.60
N ASP A 191 -19.46 13.04 4.41
CA ASP A 191 -20.88 13.38 4.55
C ASP A 191 -21.05 14.84 5.02
N PHE A 192 -20.22 15.27 5.98
CA PHE A 192 -20.18 16.66 6.45
C PHE A 192 -19.74 17.62 5.34
N LEU A 193 -18.64 17.33 4.64
CA LEU A 193 -18.12 18.17 3.56
C LEU A 193 -19.16 18.33 2.44
N LEU A 194 -19.78 17.24 2.00
CA LEU A 194 -20.74 17.25 0.89
C LEU A 194 -22.14 17.78 1.28
N GLY A 195 -22.35 18.17 2.53
CA GLY A 195 -23.61 18.75 2.98
C GLY A 195 -24.77 17.74 3.02
N CYS A 196 -24.49 16.46 3.27
CA CYS A 196 -25.54 15.48 3.54
C CYS A 196 -26.14 15.71 4.94
N ASN A 197 -26.92 16.79 5.07
CA ASN A 197 -28.08 16.81 5.96
C ASN A 197 -29.07 15.76 5.44
N PHE A 198 -28.94 14.51 5.88
CA PHE A 198 -30.12 13.65 5.90
C PHE A 198 -31.00 14.14 7.06
N ASN A 199 -31.94 15.03 6.71
CA ASN A 199 -33.21 15.08 7.43
C ASN A 199 -33.94 13.75 7.24
#